data_AF-A0A0L0T2I5-F1
#
_entry.id   AF-A0A0L0T2I5-F1
#
_cell.length_a   1.000
_cell.length_b   1.000
_cell.length_c   1.000
_cell.angle_alpha   90.00
_cell.angle_beta   90.00
_cell.angle_gamma   90.00
#
_symmetry.space_group_name_H-M   'P 1'
#
loop_
_entity.id
_entity.type
_entity.pdbx_description
1 polymer ?
#
loop_
_entity_poly.entity_id
_entity_poly.type
_entity_poly.pdbx_seq_one_letter_code
_entity_poly.pdbx_strand_id
1 'polypeptide(L)'
;MSAACTQSGFFLIKNHGVPDAQIADMVVQCRRLFALSKAEMDALRSGHNCGYFAIGEENLNPEVQVNGGDFKEGMDLGADVAGQKPGEMFRGTTPYPTDAQVPGFRATCGAYFDVMSKLGRAVMRVLAVAMGQPRLA
;
A
#
# COMPACT_ATOMS: atom_id res chain seq x y z
N MET A 1 14.83 -19.28 4.74
CA MET A 1 14.37 -17.92 5.09
C MET A 1 15.48 -17.10 5.75
N SER A 2 16.07 -17.54 6.87
CA SER A 2 17.18 -16.83 7.54
C SER A 2 18.30 -16.37 6.59
N ALA A 3 18.87 -17.28 5.79
CA ALA A 3 19.93 -16.93 4.83
C ALA A 3 19.52 -15.83 3.81
N ALA A 4 18.31 -15.90 3.24
CA ALA A 4 17.85 -14.89 2.30
C ALA A 4 17.68 -13.51 2.97
N CYS A 5 17.20 -13.48 4.22
CA CYS A 5 17.06 -12.26 5.00
C CYS A 5 18.41 -11.65 5.40
N THR A 6 19.43 -12.46 5.73
CA THR A 6 20.72 -11.96 6.21
C THR A 6 21.75 -11.72 5.11
N GLN A 7 21.60 -12.36 3.94
CA GLN A 7 22.55 -12.22 2.83
C GLN A 7 22.05 -11.24 1.79
N SER A 8 20.80 -11.40 1.33
CA SER A 8 20.24 -10.58 0.25
C SER A 8 19.30 -9.49 0.74
N GLY A 9 18.69 -9.67 1.91
CA GLY A 9 17.62 -8.81 2.42
C GLY A 9 16.26 -9.03 1.73
N PHE A 10 16.19 -9.89 0.70
CA PHE A 10 15.00 -10.13 -0.12
C PHE A 10 14.83 -11.62 -0.45
N PHE A 11 13.59 -12.02 -0.70
CA PHE A 11 13.23 -13.36 -1.19
C PHE A 11 11.90 -13.32 -1.96
N LEU A 12 11.71 -14.28 -2.87
CA LEU A 12 10.45 -14.48 -3.58
C LEU A 12 9.63 -15.58 -2.92
N ILE A 13 8.32 -15.39 -2.84
CA ILE A 13 7.38 -16.40 -2.35
C ILE A 13 6.58 -16.90 -3.55
N LYS A 14 6.63 -18.21 -3.81
CA LYS A 14 5.74 -18.89 -4.75
C LYS A 14 4.70 -19.70 -3.99
N ASN A 15 3.58 -20.02 -4.65
CA ASN A 15 2.48 -20.79 -4.05
C ASN A 15 1.95 -20.15 -2.75
N HIS A 16 1.89 -18.81 -2.71
CA HIS A 16 1.50 -18.03 -1.53
C HIS A 16 0.00 -18.11 -1.19
N GLY A 17 -0.83 -18.64 -2.09
CA GLY A 17 -2.28 -18.80 -1.87
C GLY A 17 -3.12 -17.55 -2.10
N VAL A 18 -2.51 -16.39 -2.35
CA VAL A 18 -3.21 -15.21 -2.91
C VAL A 18 -3.78 -15.57 -4.30
N PRO A 19 -5.10 -15.43 -4.54
CA PRO A 19 -5.70 -15.70 -5.84
C PRO A 19 -5.22 -14.72 -6.92
N ASP A 20 -4.83 -15.24 -8.09
CA ASP A 20 -4.37 -14.42 -9.22
C ASP A 20 -5.41 -13.38 -9.66
N ALA A 21 -6.70 -13.74 -9.58
CA ALA A 21 -7.81 -12.83 -9.90
C ALA A 21 -7.79 -11.57 -9.02
N GLN A 22 -7.47 -11.68 -7.72
CA GLN A 22 -7.43 -10.51 -6.83
C GLN A 22 -6.25 -9.59 -7.15
N ILE A 23 -5.11 -10.16 -7.55
CA ILE A 23 -3.95 -9.38 -8.00
C ILE A 23 -4.31 -8.65 -9.30
N ALA A 24 -4.92 -9.36 -10.26
CA ALA A 24 -5.34 -8.78 -11.53
C ALA A 24 -6.38 -7.67 -11.35
N ASP A 25 -7.37 -7.87 -10.49
CA ASP A 25 -8.40 -6.88 -10.18
C ASP A 25 -7.79 -5.62 -9.55
N MET A 26 -6.86 -5.77 -8.62
CA MET A 26 -6.15 -4.62 -8.03
C MET A 26 -5.39 -3.82 -9.10
N VAL A 27 -4.69 -4.50 -10.02
CA VAL A 27 -4.00 -3.83 -11.13
C VAL A 27 -4.97 -3.08 -12.05
N VAL A 28 -6.14 -3.68 -12.35
CA VAL A 28 -7.19 -3.00 -13.13
C VAL A 28 -7.71 -1.76 -12.41
N GLN A 29 -7.94 -1.85 -11.11
CA GLN A 29 -8.40 -0.72 -10.30
C GLN A 29 -7.37 0.41 -10.23
N CYS A 30 -6.08 0.09 -10.05
CA CYS A 30 -5.01 1.10 -10.14
C CYS A 30 -5.01 1.80 -11.51
N ARG A 31 -5.11 1.06 -12.61
CA ARG A 31 -5.16 1.65 -13.96
C ARG A 31 -6.35 2.58 -14.15
N ARG A 32 -7.52 2.24 -13.61
CA ARG A 32 -8.70 3.10 -13.68
C ARG A 32 -8.54 4.36 -12.84
N LEU A 33 -7.99 4.23 -11.63
CA LEU A 33 -7.70 5.37 -10.74
C LEU A 33 -6.76 6.37 -11.42
N PHE A 34 -5.59 5.93 -11.88
CA PHE A 34 -4.59 6.83 -12.49
C PHE A 34 -4.96 7.29 -13.91
N ALA A 35 -6.09 6.84 -14.47
CA ALA A 35 -6.66 7.38 -15.70
C ALA A 35 -7.63 8.55 -15.45
N LEU A 36 -7.97 8.84 -14.19
CA LEU A 36 -8.78 10.01 -13.83
C LEU A 36 -8.05 11.31 -14.19
N SER A 37 -8.81 12.39 -14.35
CA SER A 37 -8.22 13.69 -14.61
C SER A 37 -7.39 14.18 -13.42
N LYS A 38 -6.42 15.05 -13.69
CA LYS A 38 -5.59 15.66 -12.64
C LYS A 38 -6.43 16.29 -11.52
N ALA A 39 -7.52 16.97 -11.86
CA ALA A 39 -8.41 17.61 -10.88
C ALA A 39 -9.10 16.58 -9.97
N GLU A 40 -9.52 15.44 -10.53
CA GLU A 40 -10.11 14.35 -9.75
C GLU A 40 -9.08 13.67 -8.85
N MET A 41 -7.86 13.44 -9.34
CA MET A 41 -6.77 12.90 -8.53
C MET A 41 -6.36 13.85 -7.41
N ASP A 42 -6.22 15.15 -7.70
CA ASP A 42 -5.88 16.16 -6.70
C ASP A 42 -6.98 16.30 -5.61
N ALA A 43 -8.24 15.97 -5.92
CA ALA A 43 -9.32 15.91 -4.93
C ALA A 43 -9.20 14.72 -3.95
N LEU A 44 -8.36 13.73 -4.25
CA LEU A 44 -8.08 12.57 -3.40
C LEU A 44 -6.87 12.78 -2.48
N ARG A 45 -6.34 14.00 -2.38
CA ARG A 45 -5.22 14.31 -1.48
C ARG A 45 -5.68 14.44 -0.04
N SER A 46 -4.82 14.08 0.91
CA SER A 46 -5.04 14.40 2.33
C SER A 46 -3.76 14.88 3.01
N GLY A 47 -3.89 15.55 4.16
CA GLY A 47 -2.77 16.04 4.95
C GLY A 47 -2.17 15.03 5.95
N HIS A 48 -2.52 13.75 5.87
CA HIS A 48 -2.18 12.74 6.89
C HIS A 48 -1.48 11.49 6.33
N ASN A 49 -0.81 11.59 5.16
CA ASN A 49 -0.18 10.47 4.46
C ASN A 49 -1.15 9.30 4.18
N CYS A 50 -2.38 9.66 3.79
CA CYS A 50 -3.35 8.80 3.14
C CYS A 50 -3.87 9.53 1.89
N GLY A 51 -4.28 8.82 0.86
CA GLY A 51 -4.75 9.41 -0.39
C GLY A 51 -3.62 9.67 -1.39
N TYR A 52 -3.93 10.46 -2.41
CA TYR A 52 -3.09 10.68 -3.57
C TYR A 52 -1.86 11.56 -3.28
N PHE A 53 -0.73 11.19 -3.87
CA PHE A 53 0.46 12.02 -4.03
C PHE A 53 0.91 12.04 -5.50
N ALA A 54 1.31 13.21 -5.98
CA ALA A 54 1.75 13.38 -7.37
C ALA A 54 3.23 13.06 -7.54
N ILE A 55 3.61 12.97 -8.82
CA ILE A 55 5.00 12.84 -9.26
C ILE A 55 5.89 13.89 -8.57
N GLY A 56 6.93 13.40 -7.89
CA GLY A 56 7.95 14.21 -7.26
C GLY A 56 7.66 14.65 -5.82
N GLU A 57 6.50 14.33 -5.27
CA GLU A 57 6.14 14.74 -3.90
C GLU A 57 6.81 13.89 -2.82
N GLU A 58 7.20 12.66 -3.14
CA GLU A 58 8.05 11.86 -2.27
C GLU A 58 9.53 12.14 -2.57
N ASN A 59 10.19 12.84 -1.66
CA ASN A 59 11.61 13.18 -1.73
C ASN A 59 12.27 12.91 -0.37
N LEU A 60 12.75 11.68 -0.18
CA LEU A 60 13.33 11.21 1.08
C LEU A 60 14.80 11.61 1.23
N ASN A 61 15.48 11.95 0.13
CA ASN A 61 16.85 12.45 0.16
C ASN A 61 17.04 13.62 -0.83
N PRO A 62 16.71 14.86 -0.41
CA PRO A 62 16.78 16.04 -1.28
C PRO A 62 18.17 16.35 -1.83
N GLU A 63 19.24 15.92 -1.16
CA GLU A 63 20.62 16.12 -1.61
C GLU A 63 20.96 15.26 -2.83
N VAL A 64 20.31 14.10 -2.96
CA VAL A 64 20.51 13.16 -4.08
C VAL A 64 19.40 13.31 -5.12
N GLN A 65 18.17 13.57 -4.69
CA GLN A 65 16.97 13.67 -5.54
C GLN A 65 16.72 15.11 -6.01
N VAL A 66 17.76 15.72 -6.57
CA VAL A 66 17.79 17.14 -6.98
C VAL A 66 16.84 17.48 -8.12
N ASN A 67 16.36 16.48 -8.86
CA ASN A 67 15.45 16.63 -10.00
C ASN A 67 13.98 16.42 -9.63
N GLY A 68 13.59 16.81 -8.41
CA GLY A 68 12.19 16.86 -7.99
C GLY A 68 11.62 15.54 -7.49
N GLY A 69 12.34 14.83 -6.61
CA GLY A 69 11.82 13.65 -5.92
C GLY A 69 11.66 12.39 -6.79
N ASP A 70 10.87 11.43 -6.31
CA ASP A 70 10.60 10.19 -7.02
C ASP A 70 9.69 10.40 -8.24
N PHE A 71 10.05 9.82 -9.39
CA PHE A 71 9.24 9.87 -10.61
C PHE A 71 8.12 8.83 -10.60
N LYS A 72 7.20 8.96 -9.64
CA LYS A 72 5.99 8.15 -9.49
C LYS A 72 4.87 8.97 -8.89
N GLU A 73 3.66 8.66 -9.28
CA GLU A 73 2.45 9.01 -8.53
C GLU A 73 1.95 7.79 -7.76
N GLY A 74 1.14 8.02 -6.74
CA GLY A 74 0.61 6.93 -5.94
C GLY A 74 -0.53 7.34 -5.02
N MET A 75 -1.10 6.34 -4.36
CA MET A 75 -2.17 6.54 -3.39
C MET A 75 -1.91 5.66 -2.19
N ASP A 76 -1.72 6.28 -1.03
CA ASP A 76 -1.54 5.56 0.23
C ASP A 76 -2.91 5.25 0.86
N LEU A 77 -3.11 3.99 1.24
CA LEU A 77 -4.35 3.54 1.86
C LEU A 77 -4.08 3.23 3.34
N GLY A 78 -4.75 3.97 4.22
CA GLY A 78 -4.74 3.73 5.66
C GLY A 78 -5.93 2.87 6.10
N ALA A 79 -5.81 2.27 7.29
CA ALA A 79 -6.97 1.68 7.95
C ALA A 79 -7.97 2.77 8.34
N ASP A 80 -9.27 2.52 8.14
CA ASP A 80 -10.32 3.41 8.61
C ASP A 80 -10.41 3.34 10.15
N VAL A 81 -9.69 4.22 10.83
CA VAL A 81 -9.67 4.30 12.29
C VAL A 81 -10.61 5.39 12.78
N ALA A 82 -11.51 5.02 13.68
CA ALA A 82 -12.36 5.98 14.38
C ALA A 82 -11.53 6.81 15.37
N GLY A 83 -11.87 8.10 15.53
CA GLY A 83 -11.30 8.95 16.57
C GLY A 83 -9.92 9.54 16.25
N GLN A 84 -9.60 9.77 14.97
CA GLN A 84 -8.38 10.47 14.57
C GLN A 84 -8.26 11.81 15.28
N LYS A 85 -7.07 12.08 15.85
CA LYS A 85 -6.73 13.39 16.40
C LYS A 85 -6.00 14.24 15.35
N PRO A 86 -6.14 15.58 15.38
CA PRO A 86 -5.35 16.46 14.52
C PRO A 86 -3.85 16.17 14.66
N GLY A 87 -3.17 15.94 13.54
CA GLY A 87 -1.73 15.66 13.49
C GLY A 87 -1.33 14.18 13.56
N GLU A 88 -2.28 13.25 13.72
CA GLU A 88 -1.98 11.81 13.64
C GLU A 88 -1.83 11.37 12.17
N MET A 89 -0.57 11.20 11.76
CA MET A 89 -0.17 10.66 10.45
C MET A 89 -0.58 9.18 10.32
N PHE A 90 -0.91 8.74 9.11
CA PHE A 90 -1.26 7.35 8.76
C PHE A 90 -2.51 6.79 9.48
N ARG A 91 -3.30 7.66 10.12
CA ARG A 91 -4.48 7.30 10.92
C ARG A 91 -5.69 8.15 10.54
N GLY A 92 -5.83 8.46 9.25
CA GLY A 92 -6.95 9.24 8.74
C GLY A 92 -7.87 8.46 7.81
N THR A 93 -9.09 8.97 7.65
CA THR A 93 -10.02 8.48 6.63
C THR A 93 -9.38 8.66 5.26
N THR A 94 -9.19 7.56 4.54
CA THR A 94 -8.62 7.64 3.19
C THR A 94 -9.67 8.25 2.25
N PRO A 95 -9.38 9.34 1.53
CA PRO A 95 -10.27 9.87 0.51
C PRO A 95 -10.28 8.90 -0.69
N TYR A 96 -11.42 8.24 -0.93
CA TYR A 96 -11.59 7.30 -2.04
C TYR A 96 -12.26 7.98 -3.24
N PRO A 97 -11.96 7.55 -4.49
CA PRO A 97 -12.80 7.94 -5.63
C PRO A 97 -14.23 7.48 -5.39
N THR A 98 -15.18 8.23 -5.95
CA THR A 98 -16.58 7.80 -5.93
C THR A 98 -16.76 6.55 -6.79
N ASP A 99 -17.80 5.76 -6.51
CA ASP A 99 -18.13 4.59 -7.34
C ASP A 99 -18.46 4.97 -8.80
N ALA A 100 -18.86 6.21 -9.06
CA ALA A 100 -19.06 6.72 -10.42
C ALA A 100 -17.73 6.93 -11.16
N GLN A 101 -16.67 7.32 -10.45
CA GLN A 101 -15.33 7.53 -11.01
C GLN A 101 -14.59 6.21 -11.18
N VAL A 102 -14.56 5.39 -10.13
CA VAL A 102 -13.87 4.09 -10.15
C VAL A 102 -14.72 3.04 -9.45
N PRO A 103 -15.62 2.36 -10.18
CA PRO A 103 -16.55 1.39 -9.59
C PRO A 103 -15.84 0.29 -8.80
N GLY A 104 -16.22 0.15 -7.52
CA GLY A 104 -15.74 -0.95 -6.66
C GLY A 104 -14.29 -0.80 -6.21
N PHE A 105 -13.67 0.38 -6.36
CA PHE A 105 -12.28 0.60 -5.99
C PHE A 105 -12.01 0.28 -4.51
N ARG A 106 -12.76 0.92 -3.59
CA ARG A 106 -12.58 0.72 -2.15
C ARG A 106 -12.76 -0.74 -1.73
N ALA A 107 -13.79 -1.40 -2.26
CA ALA A 107 -14.06 -2.81 -1.96
C ALA A 107 -12.92 -3.73 -2.43
N THR A 108 -12.39 -3.48 -3.64
CA THR A 108 -11.27 -4.25 -4.20
C THR A 108 -10.00 -4.06 -3.38
N CYS A 109 -9.67 -2.81 -3.03
CA CYS A 109 -8.51 -2.49 -2.19
C CYS A 109 -8.60 -3.17 -0.82
N GLY A 110 -9.77 -3.11 -0.17
CA GLY A 110 -10.00 -3.75 1.13
C GLY A 110 -9.85 -5.28 1.06
N ALA A 111 -10.47 -5.91 0.06
CA ALA A 111 -10.36 -7.36 -0.13
C ALA A 111 -8.91 -7.81 -0.38
N TYR A 112 -8.16 -7.05 -1.20
CA TYR A 112 -6.76 -7.33 -1.46
C TYR A 112 -5.89 -7.11 -0.22
N PHE A 113 -6.12 -6.03 0.53
CA PHE A 113 -5.45 -5.74 1.79
C PHE A 113 -5.64 -6.88 2.80
N ASP A 114 -6.85 -7.43 2.93
CA ASP A 114 -7.13 -8.54 3.85
C ASP A 114 -6.35 -9.80 3.48
N VAL A 115 -6.28 -10.12 2.19
CA VAL A 115 -5.58 -11.31 1.69
C VAL A 115 -4.07 -11.17 1.84
N MET A 116 -3.51 -10.00 1.48
CA MET A 116 -2.10 -9.70 1.69
C MET A 116 -1.73 -9.63 3.17
N SER A 117 -2.62 -9.14 4.03
CA SER A 117 -2.44 -9.15 5.48
C SER A 117 -2.35 -10.57 6.05
N LYS A 118 -3.16 -11.50 5.53
CA LYS A 118 -3.08 -12.93 5.90
C LYS A 118 -1.74 -13.53 5.49
N LEU A 119 -1.27 -13.23 4.27
CA LEU A 119 0.05 -13.67 3.80
C LEU A 119 1.18 -13.07 4.66
N GLY A 120 1.13 -11.77 4.95
CA GLY A 120 2.12 -11.09 5.78
C GLY A 120 2.23 -11.71 7.18
N ARG A 121 1.11 -12.02 7.83
CA ARG A 121 1.10 -12.76 9.11
C ARG A 121 1.72 -14.15 9.00
N ALA A 122 1.50 -14.86 7.89
CA ALA A 122 2.16 -16.15 7.66
C ALA A 122 3.68 -15.99 7.52
N VAL A 123 4.15 -15.00 6.77
CA VAL A 123 5.58 -14.67 6.61
C VAL A 123 6.21 -14.31 7.95
N MET A 124 5.56 -13.47 8.76
CA MET A 124 6.05 -13.08 10.09
C MET A 124 6.22 -14.29 11.03
N ARG A 125 5.31 -15.27 10.97
CA ARG A 125 5.44 -16.52 11.73
C ARG A 125 6.67 -17.33 11.31
N VAL A 126 6.97 -17.39 10.02
CA VAL A 126 8.18 -18.09 9.52
C VAL A 126 9.45 -17.34 9.90
N LEU A 127 9.45 -16.01 9.83
CA LEU A 127 10.57 -15.17 10.26
C LEU A 127 10.86 -15.34 11.76
N ALA A 128 9.82 -15.34 12.61
CA ALA A 128 9.96 -15.58 14.04
C ALA A 128 10.70 -16.89 14.33
N VAL A 129 10.27 -18.00 13.72
CA VAL A 129 10.94 -19.30 13.85
C VAL A 129 12.37 -19.26 13.32
N ALA A 130 12.61 -18.59 12.19
CA ALA A 130 13.95 -18.44 11.62
C ALA A 130 14.92 -17.65 12.51
N MET A 131 14.39 -16.82 13.43
CA MET A 131 15.15 -16.08 14.44
C MET A 131 15.21 -16.81 15.80
N GLY A 132 14.77 -18.07 15.88
CA GLY A 132 14.73 -18.83 17.13
C GLY A 132 13.65 -18.40 18.11
N GLN A 133 12.69 -17.57 17.67
CA GLN A 133 11.52 -17.21 18.49
C GLN A 133 10.45 -18.30 18.40
N PRO A 134 9.58 -18.42 19.42
CA PRO A 134 8.38 -19.25 19.33
C PRO A 134 7.51 -18.85 18.14
N ARG A 135 6.78 -19.81 17.60
CA ARG A 135 5.79 -19.53 16.56
C ARG A 135 4.69 -18.62 17.14
N LEU A 136 4.53 -17.43 16.56
CA LEU A 136 3.42 -16.53 16.93
C LEU A 136 2.08 -17.26 16.69
N ALA A 137 1.17 -17.15 17.66
CA ALA A 137 -0.17 -17.73 17.61
C ALA A 137 -0.96 -17.24 16.37
#